data_AF-A0A7U7ZNJ5-F1
#
_entry.id   AF-A0A7U7ZNJ5-F1
#
_cell.length_a   1.000
_cell.length_b   1.000
_cell.length_c   1.000
_cell.angle_alpha   90.00
_cell.angle_beta   90.00
_cell.angle_gamma   90.00
#
_symmetry.space_group_name_H-M   'P 1'
#
loop_
_entity.id
_entity.type
_entity.pdbx_description
1 polymer ?
#
loop_
_entity_poly.entity_id
_entity_poly.type
_entity_poly.pdbx_seq_one_letter_code
_entity_poly.pdbx_strand_id
1 'polypeptide(L)'
;EKASVKIKEIDYPDEIYYFDFSWTLFDQTNIIVHSRYKKYPRQFVMSLRRNLNWVDQTLVPDYKNPHIDRARLILEFSDFKKGEAIFTIYIEDRDKRLEVEFLDPRKVTLNQN
;
A
#
# COMPACT_ATOMS: atom_id res chain seq x y z
N GLU A 1 -5.20 1.58 -13.53
CA GLU A 1 -6.18 1.63 -12.42
C GLU A 1 -5.53 2.29 -11.20
N LYS A 2 -6.28 2.64 -10.15
CA LYS A 2 -5.75 3.22 -8.91
C LYS A 2 -6.46 2.59 -7.72
N ALA A 3 -5.81 2.45 -6.58
CA ALA A 3 -6.40 2.04 -5.32
C ALA A 3 -5.82 2.88 -4.17
N SER A 4 -6.52 2.91 -3.04
CA SER A 4 -6.08 3.67 -1.86
C SER A 4 -6.30 2.88 -0.59
N VAL A 5 -5.36 2.99 0.33
CA VAL A 5 -5.47 2.48 1.70
C VAL A 5 -5.45 3.68 2.63
N LYS A 6 -6.55 3.87 3.35
CA LYS A 6 -6.63 4.88 4.39
C LYS A 6 -6.03 4.33 5.68
N ILE A 7 -5.19 5.14 6.29
CA ILE A 7 -4.40 4.82 7.47
C ILE A 7 -4.64 5.92 8.49
N LYS A 8 -5.02 5.54 9.70
CA LYS A 8 -5.20 6.47 10.81
C LYS A 8 -4.42 5.96 12.01
N GLU A 9 -3.61 6.84 12.61
CA GLU A 9 -2.90 6.54 13.85
C GLU A 9 -3.86 6.76 15.04
N ILE A 10 -3.93 5.79 15.95
CA ILE A 10 -4.86 5.83 17.10
C ILE A 10 -4.48 6.96 18.07
N ASP A 11 -3.17 7.13 18.33
CA ASP A 11 -2.67 8.15 19.26
C ASP A 11 -2.72 9.58 18.68
N TYR A 12 -2.90 9.71 17.36
CA TYR A 12 -2.97 10.98 16.63
C TYR A 12 -4.23 11.00 15.74
N PRO A 13 -5.44 11.09 16.34
CA PRO A 13 -6.69 10.87 15.63
C PRO A 13 -6.98 11.89 14.52
N ASP A 14 -6.35 13.07 14.58
CA ASP A 14 -6.46 14.13 13.59
C ASP A 14 -5.60 13.88 12.34
N GLU A 15 -4.70 12.90 12.37
CA GLU A 15 -3.81 12.57 11.26
C GLU A 15 -4.31 11.35 10.49
N ILE A 16 -5.04 11.61 9.40
CA ILE A 16 -5.44 10.60 8.42
C ILE A 16 -4.51 10.68 7.22
N TYR A 17 -3.90 9.55 6.88
CA TYR A 17 -3.02 9.40 5.73
C TYR A 17 -3.58 8.41 4.72
N TYR A 18 -3.17 8.59 3.47
CA TYR A 18 -3.55 7.72 2.36
C TYR A 18 -2.29 7.16 1.72
N PHE A 19 -2.25 5.84 1.58
CA PHE A 19 -1.34 5.16 0.67
C PHE A 19 -2.09 4.94 -0.65
N ASP A 20 -1.84 5.85 -1.59
CA ASP A 20 -2.39 5.73 -2.93
C ASP A 20 -1.41 4.97 -3.82
N PHE A 21 -1.91 4.08 -4.65
CA PHE A 21 -1.09 3.44 -5.67
C PHE A 21 -1.86 3.19 -6.97
N SER A 22 -1.13 3.26 -8.07
CA SER A 22 -1.59 2.93 -9.41
C SER A 22 -0.55 2.08 -10.10
N TRP A 23 -0.98 1.34 -11.11
CA TRP A 23 -0.11 0.39 -11.79
C TRP A 23 -0.34 0.36 -13.29
N THR A 24 0.73 0.01 -13.98
CA THR A 24 0.74 -0.31 -15.41
C THR A 24 1.46 -1.65 -15.58
N LEU A 25 0.76 -2.62 -16.14
CA LEU A 25 1.35 -3.90 -16.49
C LEU A 25 2.30 -3.70 -17.68
N PHE A 26 3.53 -4.19 -17.55
CA PHE A 26 4.52 -4.17 -18.63
C PHE A 26 4.48 -5.47 -19.43
N ASP A 27 4.42 -6.61 -18.73
CA ASP A 27 4.14 -7.94 -19.29
C ASP A 27 3.43 -8.81 -18.23
N GLN A 28 3.11 -10.07 -18.55
CA GLN A 28 2.37 -10.96 -17.65
C GLN A 28 3.05 -11.21 -16.29
N THR A 29 4.34 -10.92 -16.16
CA THR A 29 5.13 -11.16 -14.95
C THR A 29 5.74 -9.90 -14.34
N ASN A 30 5.65 -8.75 -15.01
CA ASN A 30 6.29 -7.51 -14.60
C ASN A 30 5.31 -6.34 -14.59
N ILE A 31 5.39 -5.53 -13.54
CA ILE A 31 4.49 -4.42 -13.31
C ILE A 31 5.25 -3.21 -12.78
N ILE A 32 4.84 -2.02 -13.22
CA ILE A 32 5.31 -0.76 -12.65
C ILE A 32 4.22 -0.24 -11.73
N VAL A 33 4.56 -0.02 -10.47
CA VAL A 33 3.68 0.57 -9.47
C VAL A 33 4.15 1.97 -9.15
N HIS A 34 3.27 2.95 -9.25
CA HIS A 34 3.48 4.29 -8.72
C HIS A 34 2.69 4.40 -7.42
N SER A 35 3.36 4.79 -6.33
CA SER A 35 2.70 5.01 -5.05
C SER A 35 2.95 6.41 -4.53
N ARG A 36 2.07 6.85 -3.65
CA ARG A 36 2.21 8.09 -2.89
C ARG A 36 1.75 7.87 -1.47
N TYR A 37 2.62 8.19 -0.53
CA TYR A 37 2.28 8.23 0.89
C TYR A 37 2.75 9.57 1.47
N LYS A 38 1.84 10.28 2.15
CA LYS A 38 2.06 11.67 2.58
C LYS A 38 2.47 12.53 1.37
N LYS A 39 3.65 13.16 1.41
CA LYS A 39 4.20 14.01 0.33
C LYS A 39 5.24 13.30 -0.53
N TYR A 40 5.41 11.99 -0.38
CA TYR A 40 6.51 11.24 -0.99
C TYR A 40 5.99 10.31 -2.10
N PRO A 41 6.13 10.69 -3.39
CA PRO A 41 5.89 9.79 -4.50
C PRO A 41 7.04 8.77 -4.62
N ARG A 42 6.72 7.55 -5.01
CA ARG A 42 7.67 6.47 -5.30
C ARG A 42 7.25 5.70 -6.54
N GLN A 43 8.23 5.10 -7.22
CA GLN A 43 8.01 4.17 -8.32
C GLN A 43 8.72 2.86 -8.02
N PHE A 44 8.04 1.76 -8.24
CA PHE A 44 8.56 0.42 -8.05
C PHE A 44 8.44 -0.38 -9.33
N VAL A 45 9.47 -1.17 -9.62
CA VAL A 45 9.43 -2.19 -10.67
C VAL A 45 9.35 -3.53 -9.96
N MET A 46 8.22 -4.22 -10.11
CA MET A 46 7.94 -5.46 -9.41
C MET A 46 7.80 -6.61 -10.41
N SER A 47 8.21 -7.81 -9.98
CA SER A 47 8.17 -9.01 -10.81
C SER A 47 7.68 -10.20 -10.02
N LEU A 48 6.82 -11.03 -10.62
CA LEU A 48 6.46 -12.36 -10.09
C LEU A 48 7.66 -13.33 -10.09
N ARG A 49 8.79 -12.93 -10.68
CA ARG A 49 10.02 -13.71 -10.72
C ARG A 49 10.98 -13.22 -9.64
N ARG A 50 11.81 -14.15 -9.14
CA ARG A 50 13.01 -13.84 -8.33
C ARG A 50 12.71 -13.06 -7.03
N ASN A 51 11.52 -13.24 -6.45
CA ASN A 51 11.15 -12.62 -5.18
C ASN A 51 11.18 -11.06 -5.21
N LEU A 52 10.97 -10.47 -6.38
CA LEU A 52 10.86 -9.01 -6.59
C LEU A 52 9.39 -8.57 -6.62
N ASN A 53 8.52 -9.35 -5.99
CA ASN A 53 7.09 -9.22 -6.09
C ASN A 53 6.49 -8.40 -4.94
N TRP A 54 7.29 -7.85 -4.03
CA TRP A 54 6.81 -7.05 -2.92
C TRP A 54 7.67 -5.82 -2.65
N VAL A 55 7.06 -4.81 -2.06
CA VAL A 55 7.71 -3.59 -1.57
C VAL A 55 7.10 -3.18 -0.24
N ASP A 56 7.87 -2.50 0.61
CA ASP A 56 7.38 -1.98 1.88
C ASP A 56 7.37 -0.45 1.96
N GLN A 57 6.37 0.06 2.66
CA GLN A 57 6.20 1.47 2.99
C GLN A 57 6.06 1.59 4.51
N THR A 58 7.04 2.23 5.14
CA THR A 58 6.96 2.61 6.55
C THR A 58 5.79 3.58 6.75
N LEU A 59 4.90 3.24 7.67
CA LEU A 59 3.75 4.07 8.06
C LEU A 59 4.08 4.87 9.31
N VAL A 60 4.57 4.16 10.34
CA VAL A 60 5.02 4.73 11.61
C VAL A 60 6.51 4.41 11.78
N PRO A 61 7.38 5.42 11.98
CA PRO A 61 8.82 5.21 12.12
C PRO A 61 9.18 4.55 13.46
N ASP A 62 10.39 3.99 13.53
CA ASP A 62 10.95 3.44 14.77
C ASP A 62 11.24 4.60 15.76
N TYR A 63 10.59 4.61 16.93
CA TYR A 63 10.82 5.67 17.94
C TYR A 63 11.77 5.24 19.06
N LYS A 64 11.71 4.00 19.54
CA LYS A 64 12.54 3.53 20.67
C LYS A 64 13.38 2.29 20.33
N ASN A 65 12.80 1.29 19.68
CA ASN A 65 13.50 0.07 19.23
C ASN A 65 13.45 -0.05 17.70
N PRO A 66 14.59 0.11 17.01
CA PRO A 66 14.69 -0.10 15.58
C PRO A 66 14.19 -1.50 15.18
N HIS A 67 13.41 -1.60 14.10
CA HIS A 67 12.87 -2.84 13.52
C HIS A 67 11.76 -3.56 14.31
N ILE A 68 11.50 -3.17 15.56
CA ILE A 68 10.45 -3.78 16.40
C ILE A 68 9.23 -2.87 16.45
N ASP A 69 9.46 -1.56 16.56
CA ASP A 69 8.41 -0.58 16.82
C ASP A 69 7.84 0.02 15.52
N ARG A 70 8.27 -0.41 14.34
CA ARG A 70 7.72 0.09 13.07
C ARG A 70 6.35 -0.48 12.78
N ALA A 71 5.47 0.37 12.26
CA ALA A 71 4.31 -0.09 11.50
C ALA A 71 4.59 0.09 10.00
N ARG A 72 4.33 -0.92 9.19
CA ARG A 72 4.55 -0.86 7.74
C ARG A 72 3.44 -1.52 6.94
N LEU A 73 3.22 -0.97 5.75
CA LEU A 73 2.42 -1.58 4.69
C LEU A 73 3.37 -2.36 3.78
N ILE A 74 3.03 -3.60 3.46
CA ILE A 74 3.71 -4.40 2.44
C ILE A 74 2.74 -4.57 1.29
N LEU A 75 3.13 -4.07 0.12
CA LEU A 75 2.39 -4.26 -1.12
C LEU A 75 3.03 -5.41 -1.89
N GLU A 76 2.29 -6.48 -2.09
CA GLU A 76 2.72 -7.63 -2.89
C GLU A 76 1.94 -7.67 -4.20
N PHE A 77 2.63 -7.76 -5.33
CA PHE A 77 2.09 -8.20 -6.61
C PHE A 77 2.07 -9.74 -6.59
N SER A 78 0.93 -10.32 -6.23
CA SER A 78 0.85 -11.75 -5.91
C SER A 78 0.61 -12.63 -7.13
N ASP A 79 -0.10 -12.12 -8.15
CA ASP A 79 -0.45 -12.92 -9.35
C ASP A 79 -0.90 -12.02 -10.51
N PHE A 80 -0.86 -12.56 -11.73
CA PHE A 80 -1.50 -11.99 -12.91
C PHE A 80 -2.22 -13.08 -13.70
N LYS A 81 -3.55 -13.04 -13.71
CA LYS A 81 -4.37 -14.02 -14.41
C LYS A 81 -5.63 -13.40 -14.97
N LYS A 82 -6.11 -13.93 -16.10
CA LYS A 82 -7.33 -13.46 -16.78
C LYS A 82 -7.34 -11.96 -17.07
N GLY A 83 -6.17 -11.35 -17.30
CA GLY A 83 -6.04 -9.93 -17.57
C GLY A 83 -6.04 -9.03 -16.33
N GLU A 84 -6.08 -9.59 -15.12
CA GLU A 84 -6.15 -8.85 -13.86
C GLU A 84 -4.85 -9.03 -13.06
N ALA A 85 -4.29 -7.90 -12.60
CA ALA A 85 -3.20 -7.88 -11.63
C ALA A 85 -3.77 -8.01 -10.22
N ILE A 86 -3.28 -8.98 -9.45
CA ILE A 86 -3.71 -9.24 -8.09
C ILE A 86 -2.65 -8.71 -7.14
N PHE A 87 -3.08 -7.82 -6.24
CA PHE A 87 -2.26 -7.29 -5.17
C PHE A 87 -2.76 -7.79 -3.82
N THR A 88 -1.83 -8.23 -2.98
CA THR A 88 -2.10 -8.47 -1.56
C THR A 88 -1.43 -7.37 -0.74
N ILE A 89 -2.17 -6.82 0.21
CA ILE A 89 -1.66 -5.79 1.11
C ILE A 89 -1.62 -6.35 2.51
N TYR A 90 -0.43 -6.33 3.11
CA TYR A 90 -0.22 -6.70 4.50
C TYR A 90 0.05 -5.45 5.34
N ILE A 91 -0.44 -5.47 6.57
CA ILE A 91 -0.13 -4.46 7.57
C ILE A 91 0.62 -5.18 8.69
N GLU A 92 1.88 -4.80 8.89
CA GLU A 92 2.64 -5.21 10.05
C GLU A 92 2.59 -4.06 11.07
N ASP A 93 1.85 -4.28 12.16
CA ASP A 93 1.72 -3.33 13.26
C ASP A 93 1.54 -4.10 14.59
N ARG A 94 2.67 -4.34 15.27
CA ARG A 94 2.69 -5.17 16.49
C ARG A 94 1.93 -4.53 17.66
N ASP A 95 1.99 -3.21 17.74
CA ASP A 95 1.43 -2.43 18.84
C ASP A 95 -0.02 -1.99 18.58
N LYS A 96 -0.60 -2.39 17.44
CA LYS A 96 -1.99 -2.07 17.05
C LYS A 96 -2.29 -0.57 17.13
N ARG A 97 -1.39 0.26 16.62
CA ARG A 97 -1.50 1.73 16.57
C ARG A 97 -2.26 2.22 15.36
N LEU A 98 -2.57 1.37 14.39
CA LEU A 98 -3.19 1.75 13.12
C LEU A 98 -4.60 1.21 12.96
N GLU A 99 -5.51 2.09 12.58
CA GLU A 99 -6.77 1.74 11.91
C GLU A 99 -6.54 1.79 10.40
N VAL A 100 -6.94 0.74 9.69
CA VAL A 100 -6.71 0.59 8.25
C VAL A 100 -8.02 0.28 7.52
N GLU A 101 -8.28 1.02 6.45
CA GLU A 101 -9.47 0.88 5.61
C GLU A 101 -9.07 0.81 4.13
N PHE A 102 -9.53 -0.23 3.43
CA PHE A 102 -9.31 -0.39 1.99
C PHE A 102 -10.40 0.34 1.21
N LEU A 103 -10.00 1.37 0.46
CA LEU A 103 -10.92 2.16 -0.33
C LEU A 103 -10.97 1.60 -1.75
N ASP A 104 -12.11 0.99 -2.08
CA ASP A 104 -12.36 0.49 -3.43
C ASP A 104 -12.59 1.68 -4.39
N PRO A 105 -11.68 1.91 -5.36
CA PRO A 105 -11.77 3.02 -6.30
C PRO A 105 -13.06 3.00 -7.13
N ARG A 106 -13.71 1.85 -7.30
CA ARG A 106 -14.95 1.68 -8.06
C ARG A 106 -16.19 1.99 -7.21
N LYS A 107 -16.06 1.98 -5.87
CA LYS A 107 -17.15 2.31 -4.92
C LYS A 107 -17.15 3.76 -4.45
N VAL A 108 -16.07 4.51 -4.67
CA VAL A 108 -15.97 5.93 -4.25
C VAL A 108 -16.85 6.87 -5.10
N THR A 109 -17.38 6.42 -6.22
CA THR A 109 -18.46 7.12 -6.96
C THR A 109 -19.83 6.67 -6.47
N LEU A 110 -20.35 7.35 -5.46
CA LEU A 110 -21.78 7.61 -5.20
C LEU A 110 -21.87 8.44 -3.90
N ASN A 111 -21.42 9.70 -3.97
CA ASN A 111 -21.83 10.84 -3.14
C ASN A 111 -20.80 11.97 -3.33
N GLN A 112 -20.86 12.62 -4.49
CA GLN A 112 -20.38 13.99 -4.63
C GLN A 112 -21.56 14.76 -5.20
N ASN A 113 -22.30 15.41 -4.29
CA ASN A 113 -23.23 16.50 -4.60
C ASN A 113 -22.44 17.71 -5.10
#